data_AF-A0A7V2KT53-F1
#
_entry.id   AF-A0A7V2KT53-F1
#
_cell.length_a   1.000
_cell.length_b   1.000
_cell.length_c   1.000
_cell.angle_alpha   90.00
_cell.angle_beta   90.00
_cell.angle_gamma   90.00
#
_symmetry.space_group_name_H-M   'P 1'
#
loop_
_entity.id
_entity.type
_entity.pdbx_description
1 polymer ?
#
loop_
_entity_poly.entity_id
_entity_poly.type
_entity_poly.pdbx_seq_one_letter_code
_entity_poly.pdbx_strand_id
1 'polypeptide(L)'
;MKLVVGFFIGTLFAGLILGLISGGISVAQTDGDSDLTTLLPDIGKIYRTSLASPFQQVEQEIEDEDIANFYHRLMERTGLTQLPEE
;
A
#
# COMPACT_ATOMS: atom_id res chain seq x y z
N MET A 1 34.09 25.90 -22.38
CA MET A 1 34.41 24.51 -21.97
C MET A 1 33.73 24.10 -20.65
N LYS A 2 33.67 24.95 -19.61
CA LYS A 2 32.99 24.64 -18.32
C LYS A 2 31.52 24.19 -18.46
N LEU A 3 30.77 24.83 -19.37
CA LEU A 3 29.35 24.53 -19.59
C LEU A 3 29.14 23.16 -20.27
N VAL A 4 30.03 22.81 -21.21
CA VAL A 4 30.01 21.52 -21.91
C VAL A 4 30.32 20.37 -20.95
N VAL A 5 31.27 20.56 -20.03
CA VAL A 5 31.61 19.57 -19.00
C VAL A 5 30.43 19.32 -18.05
N GLY A 6 29.72 20.37 -17.65
CA GLY A 6 28.53 20.25 -16.81
C GLY A 6 27.39 19.47 -17.48
N PHE A 7 27.20 19.66 -18.80
CA PHE A 7 26.19 18.93 -19.56
C PHE A 7 26.46 17.42 -19.56
N PHE A 8 27.70 16.99 -19.84
CA PHE A 8 28.05 15.57 -19.86
C PHE A 8 27.94 14.90 -18.49
N ILE A 9 28.34 15.58 -17.41
CA ILE A 9 28.19 15.05 -16.05
C ILE A 9 26.71 14.91 -15.68
N GLY A 10 25.88 15.89 -16.04
CA GLY A 10 24.43 15.84 -15.81
C GLY A 10 23.75 14.69 -16.56
N THR A 11 24.09 14.47 -17.83
CA THR A 11 23.54 13.36 -18.62
C THR A 11 23.95 11.99 -18.05
N LEU A 12 25.18 11.85 -17.56
CA LEU A 12 25.68 10.61 -16.97
C LEU A 12 24.96 10.30 -15.65
N PHE A 13 24.71 11.34 -14.83
CA PHE A 13 23.99 11.21 -13.57
C PHE A 13 22.49 10.90 -13.78
N ALA A 14 21.86 11.59 -14.73
CA ALA A 14 20.46 11.32 -15.10
C ALA A 14 20.29 9.91 -15.68
N GLY A 15 21.24 9.46 -16.51
CA GLY A 15 21.26 8.10 -17.04
C GLY A 15 21.44 7.03 -15.96
N LEU A 16 22.26 7.28 -14.94
CA LEU A 16 22.42 6.38 -13.79
C LEU A 16 21.12 6.24 -12.99
N ILE A 17 20.45 7.36 -12.72
CA ILE A 17 19.17 7.37 -11.99
C ILE A 17 18.10 6.60 -12.79
N LEU A 18 17.99 6.86 -14.10
CA LEU A 18 17.08 6.11 -14.99
C LEU A 18 17.43 4.62 -15.03
N GLY A 19 18.72 4.27 -15.10
CA GLY A 19 19.18 2.89 -15.08
C GLY A 19 18.85 2.14 -13.78
N LEU A 20 18.88 2.82 -12.63
CA LEU A 20 18.46 2.23 -11.34
C LEU A 20 16.94 2.00 -11.28
N ILE A 21 16.14 2.91 -11.83
CA ILE A 21 14.67 2.79 -11.85
C ILE A 21 14.23 1.70 -12.85
N SER A 22 14.88 1.60 -14.01
CA SER A 22 14.55 0.61 -15.03
C SER A 22 15.19 -0.77 -14.79
N GLY A 23 16.37 -0.83 -14.16
CA GLY A 23 17.09 -2.07 -13.87
C GLY A 23 16.41 -2.97 -12.83
N GLY A 24 15.57 -2.40 -11.96
CA GLY A 24 14.71 -3.17 -11.05
C GLY A 24 13.59 -3.94 -11.76
N ILE A 25 13.27 -3.62 -13.02
CA ILE A 25 12.15 -4.21 -13.77
C ILE A 25 12.60 -5.38 -14.66
N SER A 26 13.87 -5.44 -15.07
CA SER A 26 14.37 -6.51 -15.96
C SER A 26 14.79 -7.81 -15.25
N VAL A 27 14.88 -7.86 -13.93
CA VAL A 27 15.11 -9.11 -13.16
C VAL A 27 13.79 -9.70 -12.65
N ALA A 28 12.77 -9.69 -13.50
CA ALA A 28 11.49 -10.37 -13.27
C ALA A 28 11.00 -11.10 -14.53
N GLN A 29 11.92 -11.51 -15.40
CA GLN A 29 11.62 -12.35 -16.56
C GLN A 29 12.55 -13.56 -16.58
N THR A 30 12.30 -14.51 -15.69
CA THR A 30 12.75 -15.90 -15.88
C THR A 30 11.68 -16.81 -15.30
N ASP A 31 10.96 -17.46 -16.22
CA ASP A 31 10.13 -18.65 -16.05
C ASP A 31 9.24 -18.73 -14.82
N GLY A 32 8.05 -18.15 -14.97
CA GLY A 32 6.91 -18.48 -14.13
C GLY A 32 5.73 -17.68 -14.61
N ASP A 33 4.65 -18.38 -14.94
CA ASP A 33 3.30 -17.87 -15.18
C ASP A 33 2.76 -17.25 -13.87
N SER A 34 3.48 -16.26 -13.33
CA SER A 34 3.12 -15.52 -12.13
C SER A 34 2.20 -14.42 -12.60
N ASP A 35 0.91 -14.73 -12.59
CA ASP A 35 -0.15 -13.82 -12.94
C ASP A 35 0.10 -12.47 -12.26
N LEU A 36 0.44 -11.44 -13.04
CA LEU A 36 0.77 -10.09 -12.55
C LEU A 36 -0.34 -9.52 -11.64
N THR A 37 -1.56 -10.05 -11.73
CA THR A 37 -2.68 -9.73 -10.85
C THR A 37 -2.42 -10.13 -9.39
N THR A 38 -1.62 -11.18 -9.12
CA THR A 38 -1.23 -11.60 -7.76
C THR A 38 -0.18 -10.69 -7.13
N LEU A 39 0.54 -9.89 -7.95
CA LEU A 39 1.48 -8.87 -7.49
C LEU A 39 0.81 -7.51 -7.28
N LEU A 40 -0.41 -7.32 -7.80
CA LEU A 40 -1.16 -6.09 -7.58
C LEU A 40 -1.88 -6.17 -6.23
N PRO A 41 -1.68 -5.19 -5.33
CA PRO A 41 -2.42 -5.17 -4.08
C PRO A 41 -3.92 -5.04 -4.35
N ASP A 42 -4.73 -5.80 -3.62
CA ASP A 42 -6.19 -5.66 -3.69
C ASP A 42 -6.60 -4.31 -3.09
N ILE A 43 -6.77 -3.33 -3.97
CA ILE A 43 -7.18 -1.97 -3.63
C ILE A 43 -8.54 -1.97 -2.91
N GLY A 44 -9.42 -2.92 -3.24
CA GLY A 44 -10.71 -3.08 -2.57
C GLY A 44 -10.53 -3.52 -1.11
N LYS A 45 -9.62 -4.47 -0.87
CA LYS A 45 -9.20 -4.89 0.48
C LYS A 45 -8.58 -3.73 1.24
N ILE A 46 -7.62 -3.01 0.66
CA ILE A 46 -6.97 -1.84 1.28
C ILE A 46 -8.00 -0.77 1.66
N TYR A 47 -8.91 -0.43 0.75
CA TYR A 47 -9.95 0.56 0.99
C TYR A 47 -10.86 0.15 2.16
N ARG A 48 -11.35 -1.09 2.16
CA ARG A 48 -12.19 -1.61 3.25
C ARG A 48 -11.44 -1.64 4.58
N THR A 49 -10.20 -2.13 4.60
CA THR A 49 -9.36 -2.15 5.80
C THR A 49 -9.11 -0.74 6.32
N SER A 50 -8.83 0.24 5.45
CA SER A 50 -8.60 1.62 5.85
C SER A 50 -9.84 2.28 6.49
N LEU A 51 -11.04 1.84 6.08
CA LEU A 51 -12.29 2.33 6.66
C LEU A 51 -12.65 1.63 7.98
N ALA A 52 -12.29 0.37 8.16
CA ALA A 52 -12.68 -0.42 9.34
C ALA A 52 -11.63 -0.39 10.47
N SER A 53 -10.33 -0.40 10.15
CA SER A 53 -9.27 -0.58 11.15
C SER A 53 -9.24 0.48 12.25
N PRO A 54 -9.46 1.79 11.99
CA PRO A 54 -9.44 2.79 13.05
C PRO A 54 -10.55 2.56 14.07
N PHE A 55 -11.72 2.12 13.60
CA PHE A 55 -12.87 1.88 14.48
C PHE A 55 -12.67 0.64 15.35
N GLN A 56 -12.08 -0.42 14.80
CA GLN A 56 -11.74 -1.63 15.55
C GLN A 56 -10.66 -1.39 16.62
N GLN A 57 -9.71 -0.50 16.34
CA GLN A 57 -8.70 -0.11 17.34
C GLN A 57 -9.36 0.61 18.52
N VAL A 58 -10.24 1.57 18.23
CA VAL A 58 -10.97 2.32 19.26
C VAL A 58 -11.86 1.41 20.10
N GLU A 59 -12.48 0.38 19.51
CA GLU A 59 -13.31 -0.58 20.26
C GLU A 59 -12.58 -1.19 21.47
N GLN A 60 -11.28 -1.46 21.33
CA GLN A 60 -10.44 -2.08 22.37
C GLN A 60 -10.04 -1.09 23.48
N GLU A 61 -10.17 0.21 23.23
CA GLU A 61 -9.81 1.28 24.16
C GLU A 61 -11.01 1.77 24.99
N ILE A 62 -12.23 1.30 24.69
CA ILE A 62 -13.43 1.68 25.44
C ILE A 62 -13.52 0.83 26.70
N GLU A 63 -13.23 1.44 27.85
CA GLU A 63 -13.30 0.78 29.17
C GLU A 63 -14.74 0.67 29.72
N ASP A 64 -15.63 1.58 29.31
CA ASP A 64 -17.02 1.60 29.76
C ASP A 64 -17.84 0.54 29.00
N GLU A 65 -18.40 -0.41 29.74
CA GLU A 65 -19.11 -1.57 29.19
C GLU A 65 -20.37 -1.17 28.39
N ASP A 66 -21.10 -0.14 28.81
CA ASP A 66 -22.30 0.30 28.10
C ASP A 66 -21.94 0.98 26.79
N ILE A 67 -20.89 1.80 26.80
CA ILE A 67 -20.36 2.46 25.60
C ILE A 67 -19.78 1.42 24.64
N ALA A 68 -19.01 0.44 25.13
CA ALA A 68 -18.44 -0.63 24.32
C ALA A 68 -19.54 -1.43 23.62
N ASN A 69 -20.59 -1.83 24.36
CA ASN A 69 -21.73 -2.54 23.79
C ASN A 69 -22.51 -1.72 22.75
N PHE A 70 -22.69 -0.42 22.99
CA PHE A 70 -23.31 0.46 22.00
C PHE A 70 -22.46 0.57 20.73
N TYR A 71 -21.16 0.78 20.91
CA TYR A 71 -20.20 0.94 19.82
C TYR A 71 -20.09 -0.33 18.97
N HIS A 72 -20.03 -1.50 19.60
CA HIS A 72 -20.05 -2.80 18.92
C HIS A 72 -21.27 -2.96 18.01
N ARG A 73 -22.48 -2.67 18.53
CA ARG A 73 -23.73 -2.72 17.74
C ARG A 73 -23.74 -1.71 16.59
N LEU A 74 -23.12 -0.54 16.79
CA LEU A 74 -23.01 0.47 15.74
C LEU A 74 -22.09 -0.03 14.60
N MET A 75 -20.95 -0.63 14.94
CA MET A 75 -20.05 -1.23 13.96
C MET A 75 -20.71 -2.38 13.19
N GLU A 76 -21.47 -3.22 13.88
CA GLU A 76 -22.20 -4.34 13.26
C GLU A 76 -23.23 -3.83 12.25
N ARG A 77 -24.04 -2.82 12.63
CA ARG A 77 -25.06 -2.24 11.75
C ARG A 77 -24.50 -1.48 10.56
N THR A 78 -23.30 -0.93 10.69
CA THR A 78 -22.62 -0.19 9.62
C THR A 78 -21.76 -1.09 8.73
N GLY A 79 -21.63 -2.37 9.07
CA GLY A 79 -20.81 -3.33 8.32
C GLY A 79 -19.30 -3.12 8.48
N LEU A 80 -18.88 -2.35 9.50
CA LEU A 80 -17.47 -2.07 9.78
C LEU A 80 -16.79 -3.18 10.60
N THR A 81 -17.56 -4.16 11.08
CA THR A 81 -17.04 -5.29 11.86
C THR A 81 -16.27 -6.32 11.01
N GLN A 82 -16.61 -6.47 9.72
CA GLN A 82 -16.04 -7.52 8.87
C GLN A 82 -14.85 -6.97 8.05
N LEU A 83 -13.63 -7.38 8.40
CA LEU A 83 -12.50 -7.25 7.50
C LEU A 83 -12.57 -8.35 6.42
N PRO A 84 -12.15 -8.07 5.18
CA PRO A 84 -12.08 -9.11 4.15
C PRO A 84 -11.15 -10.23 4.62
N GLU A 85 -11.61 -11.49 4.58
CA GLU A 85 -10.76 -12.65 4.84
C GLU A 85 -9.57 -12.68 3.88
N GLU A 86 -8.45 -13.25 4.34
CA GLU A 86 -7.16 -13.20 3.62
C GLU A 86 -7.13 -13.92 2.29
#